data_AF-A0A661ZWC2-F1
#
_entry.id   AF-A0A661ZWC2-F1
#
_cell.length_a   1.000
_cell.length_b   1.000
_cell.length_c   1.000
_cell.angle_alpha   90.00
_cell.angle_beta   90.00
_cell.angle_gamma   90.00
#
_symmetry.space_group_name_H-M   'P 1'
#
loop_
_entity.id
_entity.type
_entity.pdbx_description
1 polymer ?
#
loop_
_entity_poly.entity_id
_entity_poly.type
_entity_poly.pdbx_seq_one_letter_code
_entity_poly.pdbx_strand_id
1 'polypeptide(L)'
;MQDKMKKLDFRSIQDLTLNNYFNYIFYSSDSNKTFGFQETPLLINTDSIVSYEFKTDDKTVYKIKIAIKKFDSLNHVIGKTQGLLVEIDNEPIFGVDGVIPYREFKNIEVFKNNELIGINKSEYRDLYNPKVGCIKRSKFSDYIYTWYTKVFYQPENDYLIIELHGSDGGGAYYVFWIFKNGNYLKRVVIMP
;
A
#
# COMPACT_ATOMS: atom_id res chain seq x y z
N MET A 1 -35.91 -8.53 -11.19
CA MET A 1 -35.71 -7.07 -11.15
C MET A 1 -34.32 -6.84 -10.56
N GLN A 2 -33.46 -6.12 -11.26
CA GLN A 2 -32.00 -6.02 -11.04
C GLN A 2 -31.64 -5.65 -9.59
N ASP A 3 -30.78 -6.47 -8.97
CA ASP A 3 -30.06 -6.10 -7.76
C ASP A 3 -29.17 -4.90 -8.07
N LYS A 4 -29.46 -3.77 -7.42
CA LYS A 4 -28.60 -2.59 -7.43
C LYS A 4 -27.35 -2.91 -6.61
N MET A 5 -26.36 -3.54 -7.24
CA MET A 5 -24.98 -3.53 -6.74
C MET A 5 -24.55 -2.07 -6.59
N LYS A 6 -24.42 -1.59 -5.34
CA LYS A 6 -23.75 -0.32 -5.05
C LYS A 6 -22.31 -0.46 -5.55
N LYS A 7 -22.02 0.25 -6.65
CA LYS A 7 -20.66 0.45 -7.17
C LYS A 7 -19.80 1.00 -6.04
N LEU A 8 -18.64 0.41 -5.77
CA LEU A 8 -17.68 0.96 -4.80
C LEU A 8 -17.36 2.40 -5.24
N ASP A 9 -17.88 3.40 -4.51
CA ASP A 9 -17.63 4.80 -4.81
C ASP A 9 -16.42 5.26 -4.01
N PHE A 10 -15.31 5.45 -4.71
CA PHE A 10 -14.07 5.89 -4.10
C PHE A 10 -13.99 7.42 -3.94
N ARG A 11 -15.02 8.18 -4.33
CA ARG A 11 -15.02 9.66 -4.27
C ARG A 11 -15.31 10.21 -2.87
N SER A 12 -15.94 9.42 -1.99
CA SER A 12 -16.27 9.80 -0.61
C SER A 12 -15.15 9.55 0.40
N ILE A 13 -13.96 9.14 -0.07
CA ILE A 13 -12.86 8.65 0.78
C ILE A 13 -12.12 9.78 1.50
N GLN A 14 -12.28 11.05 1.13
CA GLN A 14 -11.43 12.13 1.68
C GLN A 14 -11.67 12.48 3.17
N ASP A 15 -12.76 12.03 3.79
CA ASP A 15 -13.22 12.53 5.11
C ASP A 15 -13.32 11.48 6.24
N LEU A 16 -12.66 10.31 6.12
CA LEU A 16 -12.79 9.25 7.12
C LEU A 16 -11.62 9.23 8.12
N THR A 17 -11.81 8.58 9.27
CA THR A 17 -10.75 8.26 10.24
C THR A 17 -10.13 6.90 9.94
N LEU A 18 -8.90 6.60 10.37
CA LEU A 18 -8.16 5.34 10.09
C LEU A 18 -8.98 4.05 10.27
N ASN A 19 -9.71 3.91 11.37
CA ASN A 19 -10.59 2.75 11.62
C ASN A 19 -11.81 2.73 10.68
N ASN A 20 -12.27 3.89 10.22
CA ASN A 20 -13.37 4.01 9.27
C ASN A 20 -12.92 3.76 7.81
N TYR A 21 -11.65 3.94 7.44
CA TYR A 21 -11.17 3.61 6.08
C TYR A 21 -11.17 2.11 5.81
N PHE A 22 -10.65 1.32 6.75
CA PHE A 22 -10.68 -0.13 6.65
C PHE A 22 -12.10 -0.66 6.60
N ASN A 23 -12.97 -0.12 7.46
CA ASN A 23 -14.38 -0.44 7.40
C ASN A 23 -14.99 0.01 6.07
N TYR A 24 -14.73 1.20 5.53
CA TYR A 24 -15.36 1.64 4.29
C TYR A 24 -14.88 0.90 3.02
N ILE A 25 -13.60 0.49 2.96
CA ILE A 25 -13.04 -0.29 1.84
C ILE A 25 -13.48 -1.76 1.91
N PHE A 26 -13.61 -2.34 3.13
CA PHE A 26 -13.79 -3.79 3.32
C PHE A 26 -15.12 -4.22 3.97
N TYR A 27 -15.89 -3.28 4.52
CA TYR A 27 -17.19 -3.47 5.19
C TYR A 27 -18.23 -2.45 4.70
N SER A 28 -19.32 -2.94 4.10
CA SER A 28 -20.43 -2.03 3.79
C SER A 28 -21.05 -1.50 5.10
N SER A 29 -21.62 -0.28 5.08
CA SER A 29 -22.38 0.29 6.19
C SER A 29 -23.59 -0.56 6.63
N ASP A 30 -23.97 -1.56 5.84
CA ASP A 30 -24.90 -2.61 6.26
C ASP A 30 -24.10 -3.70 6.97
N SER A 31 -24.26 -3.73 8.29
CA SER A 31 -23.69 -4.70 9.24
C SER A 31 -23.68 -6.13 8.69
N ASN A 32 -22.50 -6.76 8.67
CA ASN A 32 -22.21 -8.19 8.47
C ASN A 32 -21.96 -8.72 7.05
N LYS A 33 -21.67 -7.88 6.05
CA LYS A 33 -21.05 -8.36 4.80
C LYS A 33 -19.60 -7.86 4.70
N THR A 34 -18.65 -8.76 4.94
CA THR A 34 -17.28 -8.60 4.43
C THR A 34 -17.37 -8.53 2.91
N PHE A 35 -16.66 -7.61 2.26
CA PHE A 35 -16.59 -7.58 0.79
C PHE A 35 -15.78 -8.77 0.22
N GLY A 36 -15.76 -9.95 0.85
CA GLY A 36 -15.10 -11.15 0.34
C GLY A 36 -13.57 -11.08 0.26
N PHE A 37 -12.94 -10.03 0.76
CA PHE A 37 -11.48 -9.90 0.75
C PHE A 37 -10.82 -10.85 1.73
N GLN A 38 -9.82 -11.56 1.24
CA GLN A 38 -9.00 -12.49 2.02
C GLN A 38 -7.57 -11.96 2.10
N GLU A 39 -7.00 -11.91 3.31
CA GLU A 39 -5.59 -11.57 3.49
C GLU A 39 -4.72 -12.72 2.99
N THR A 40 -3.72 -12.38 2.19
CA THR A 40 -2.80 -13.32 1.56
C THR A 40 -1.61 -13.59 2.50
N PRO A 41 -1.17 -14.86 2.67
CA PRO A 41 -0.01 -15.16 3.49
C PRO A 41 1.26 -14.54 2.92
N LEU A 42 2.06 -13.94 3.81
CA LEU A 42 3.37 -13.39 3.48
C LEU A 42 4.40 -14.51 3.32
N LEU A 43 5.21 -14.45 2.25
CA LEU A 43 6.29 -15.40 2.00
C LEU A 43 7.66 -14.93 2.49
N ILE A 44 8.04 -13.70 2.16
CA ILE A 44 9.35 -13.12 2.50
C ILE A 44 9.12 -11.87 3.31
N ASN A 45 9.86 -11.73 4.40
CA ASN A 45 9.80 -10.57 5.29
C ASN A 45 11.19 -10.15 5.72
N THR A 46 11.69 -9.05 5.19
CA THR A 46 12.90 -8.38 5.66
C THR A 46 12.65 -6.90 5.84
N ASP A 47 13.63 -6.19 6.42
CA ASP A 47 13.58 -4.74 6.55
C ASP A 47 13.59 -3.99 5.22
N SER A 48 13.89 -4.67 4.10
CA SER A 48 14.04 -4.06 2.78
C SER A 48 13.20 -4.71 1.68
N ILE A 49 12.65 -5.90 1.91
CA ILE A 49 11.90 -6.67 0.92
C ILE A 49 10.72 -7.38 1.59
N VAL A 50 9.55 -7.31 0.98
CA VAL A 50 8.45 -8.25 1.23
C VAL A 50 8.01 -8.94 -0.03
N SER A 51 7.52 -10.17 0.09
CA SER A 51 6.94 -10.90 -1.03
C SER A 51 5.77 -11.76 -0.62
N TYR A 52 4.78 -11.85 -1.52
CA TYR A 52 3.57 -12.65 -1.39
C TYR A 52 3.43 -13.51 -2.64
N GLU A 53 2.95 -14.73 -2.48
CA GLU A 53 2.51 -15.57 -3.59
C GLU A 53 1.29 -16.34 -3.16
N PHE A 54 0.29 -16.37 -4.02
CA PHE A 54 -0.89 -17.17 -3.78
C PHE A 54 -1.49 -17.65 -5.09
N LYS A 55 -2.31 -18.68 -4.94
CA LYS A 55 -3.03 -19.31 -6.03
C LYS A 55 -4.52 -19.26 -5.73
N THR A 56 -5.29 -18.82 -6.70
CA THR A 56 -6.76 -18.76 -6.65
C THR A 56 -7.36 -20.12 -7.05
N ASP A 57 -8.67 -20.28 -6.83
CA ASP A 57 -9.39 -21.52 -7.14
C ASP A 57 -9.35 -21.90 -8.63
N ASP A 58 -9.37 -20.90 -9.52
CA ASP A 58 -9.22 -21.06 -10.97
C ASP A 58 -7.75 -21.34 -11.40
N LYS A 59 -6.85 -21.53 -10.42
CA LYS A 59 -5.42 -21.80 -10.57
C LYS A 59 -4.60 -20.61 -11.06
N THR A 60 -5.15 -19.41 -11.11
CA THR A 60 -4.37 -18.19 -11.35
C THR A 60 -3.35 -17.99 -10.21
N VAL A 61 -2.12 -17.64 -10.55
CA VAL A 61 -1.04 -17.38 -9.58
C VAL A 61 -0.72 -15.90 -9.57
N TYR A 62 -0.77 -15.30 -8.38
CA TYR A 62 -0.33 -13.93 -8.13
C TYR A 62 0.99 -13.95 -7.37
N LYS A 63 1.94 -13.11 -7.80
CA LYS A 63 3.21 -12.87 -7.10
C LYS A 63 3.40 -11.38 -6.92
N ILE A 64 3.66 -10.95 -5.69
CA ILE A 64 3.88 -9.56 -5.34
C ILE A 64 5.24 -9.46 -4.68
N LYS A 65 6.05 -8.49 -5.10
CA LYS A 65 7.33 -8.17 -4.47
C LYS A 65 7.50 -6.66 -4.35
N ILE A 66 7.80 -6.21 -3.15
CA ILE A 66 8.06 -4.81 -2.85
C ILE A 66 9.46 -4.74 -2.29
N ALA A 67 10.33 -3.93 -2.90
CA ALA A 67 11.67 -3.68 -2.36
C ALA A 67 11.92 -2.19 -2.19
N ILE A 68 12.64 -1.87 -1.12
CA ILE A 68 13.04 -0.51 -0.77
C ILE A 68 14.56 -0.42 -0.69
N LYS A 69 15.09 0.78 -0.88
CA LYS A 69 16.52 1.09 -0.78
C LYS A 69 16.74 2.33 0.07
N LYS A 70 17.99 2.56 0.45
CA LYS A 70 18.40 3.84 1.05
C LYS A 70 18.15 4.97 0.04
N PHE A 71 17.62 6.08 0.52
CA PHE A 71 17.46 7.28 -0.30
C PHE A 71 18.82 7.85 -0.70
N ASP A 72 18.97 8.19 -1.96
CA ASP A 72 20.19 8.78 -2.51
C ASP A 72 19.95 10.22 -2.95
N SER A 73 20.24 11.17 -2.06
CA SER A 73 20.00 12.60 -2.31
C SER A 73 20.78 13.17 -3.50
N LEU A 74 21.83 12.51 -3.97
CA LEU A 74 22.61 12.98 -5.12
C LEU A 74 21.88 12.78 -6.45
N ASN A 75 20.90 11.88 -6.48
CA ASN A 75 20.11 11.55 -7.66
C ASN A 75 18.75 12.27 -7.71
N HIS A 76 18.53 13.25 -6.83
CA HIS A 76 17.26 13.94 -6.65
C HIS A 76 17.41 15.45 -6.60
N VAL A 77 16.42 16.18 -7.12
CA VAL A 77 16.30 17.62 -6.92
C VAL A 77 15.53 17.86 -5.62
N ILE A 78 16.14 18.57 -4.68
CA ILE A 78 15.58 18.81 -3.35
C ILE A 78 15.00 20.22 -3.28
N GLY A 79 13.68 20.34 -3.11
CA GLY A 79 13.02 21.64 -2.92
C GLY A 79 12.64 21.89 -1.46
N LYS A 80 13.05 23.05 -0.94
CA LYS A 80 12.81 23.45 0.44
C LYS A 80 12.09 24.78 0.53
N THR A 81 11.13 24.89 1.44
CA THR A 81 10.46 26.13 1.81
C THR A 81 10.70 26.41 3.29
N GLN A 82 11.19 27.61 3.62
CA GLN A 82 11.54 27.99 5.00
C GLN A 82 12.48 26.97 5.71
N GLY A 83 13.37 26.34 4.94
CA GLY A 83 14.31 25.33 5.44
C GLY A 83 13.75 23.91 5.55
N LEU A 84 12.44 23.71 5.38
CA LEU A 84 11.77 22.42 5.41
C LEU A 84 11.70 21.81 4.01
N LEU A 85 11.99 20.50 3.91
CA LEU A 85 11.75 19.72 2.69
C LEU A 85 10.25 19.68 2.38
N VAL A 86 9.86 20.11 1.19
CA VAL A 86 8.45 20.11 0.74
C VAL A 86 8.23 19.40 -0.58
N GLU A 87 9.28 19.23 -1.39
CA GLU A 87 9.21 18.57 -2.68
C GLU A 87 10.52 17.85 -3.01
N ILE A 88 10.41 16.78 -3.79
CA ILE A 88 11.55 16.08 -4.40
C ILE A 88 11.22 15.90 -5.89
N ASP A 89 12.20 16.15 -6.75
CA ASP A 89 12.07 16.07 -8.21
C ASP A 89 10.95 16.97 -8.78
N ASN A 90 10.71 18.12 -8.12
CA ASN A 90 9.63 19.08 -8.41
C ASN A 90 8.21 18.50 -8.22
N GLU A 91 8.06 17.47 -7.40
CA GLU A 91 6.77 16.89 -7.04
C GLU A 91 6.52 17.00 -5.53
N PRO A 92 5.25 17.23 -5.11
CA PRO A 92 4.85 17.04 -3.73
C PRO A 92 5.13 15.62 -3.25
N ILE A 93 5.43 15.47 -1.97
CA ILE A 93 5.93 14.21 -1.40
C ILE A 93 5.14 13.79 -0.17
N PHE A 94 5.13 12.49 0.09
CA PHE A 94 4.58 11.88 1.29
C PHE A 94 5.71 11.18 2.08
N GLY A 95 5.48 10.95 3.37
CA GLY A 95 6.42 10.16 4.17
C GLY A 95 7.53 10.94 4.85
N VAL A 96 7.54 12.27 4.76
CA VAL A 96 8.56 13.14 5.36
C VAL A 96 7.95 14.20 6.26
N ASP A 97 8.72 14.65 7.25
CA ASP A 97 8.37 15.74 8.16
C ASP A 97 9.43 16.84 8.07
N GLY A 98 9.52 17.48 6.90
CA GLY A 98 10.46 18.58 6.63
C GLY A 98 11.95 18.19 6.50
N VAL A 99 12.29 16.91 6.61
CA VAL A 99 13.68 16.40 6.57
C VAL A 99 13.94 15.46 5.40
N ILE A 100 15.21 15.31 5.02
CA ILE A 100 15.65 14.38 3.97
C ILE A 100 15.22 12.95 4.34
N PRO A 101 14.56 12.21 3.43
CA PRO A 101 14.13 10.85 3.72
C PRO A 101 15.31 9.89 3.85
N TYR A 102 15.08 8.80 4.59
CA TYR A 102 16.06 7.74 4.79
C TYR A 102 15.96 6.66 3.72
N ARG A 103 14.76 6.41 3.20
CA ARG A 103 14.45 5.30 2.29
C ARG A 103 13.48 5.71 1.19
N GLU A 104 13.57 5.00 0.08
CA GLU A 104 12.70 5.14 -1.09
C GLU A 104 12.39 3.74 -1.67
N PHE A 105 11.36 3.64 -2.49
CA PHE A 105 11.10 2.41 -3.23
C PHE A 105 12.21 2.13 -4.26
N LYS A 106 12.67 0.88 -4.30
CA LYS A 106 13.50 0.36 -5.39
C LYS A 106 12.60 -0.09 -6.55
N ASN A 107 11.63 -0.94 -6.25
CA ASN A 107 10.65 -1.44 -7.21
C ASN A 107 9.41 -2.02 -6.49
N ILE A 108 8.30 -2.03 -7.22
CA ILE A 108 7.08 -2.76 -6.89
C ILE A 108 6.77 -3.64 -8.10
N GLU A 109 6.76 -4.94 -7.91
CA GLU A 109 6.53 -5.93 -8.97
C GLU A 109 5.29 -6.76 -8.62
N VAL A 110 4.34 -6.80 -9.53
CA VAL A 110 3.11 -7.59 -9.40
C VAL A 110 2.99 -8.44 -10.63
N PHE A 111 2.85 -9.76 -10.46
CA PHE A 111 2.67 -10.69 -11.57
C PHE A 111 1.34 -11.42 -11.43
N LYS A 112 0.67 -11.66 -12.57
CA LYS A 112 -0.45 -12.58 -12.72
C LYS A 112 -0.04 -13.65 -13.75
N ASN A 113 -0.02 -14.92 -13.35
CA ASN A 113 0.43 -16.03 -14.20
C ASN A 113 1.82 -15.80 -14.85
N ASN A 114 2.75 -15.23 -14.08
CA ASN A 114 4.09 -14.80 -14.51
C ASN A 114 4.14 -13.63 -15.52
N GLU A 115 3.00 -13.03 -15.87
CA GLU A 115 2.96 -11.78 -16.63
C GLU A 115 3.04 -10.59 -15.68
N LEU A 116 3.93 -9.64 -15.96
CA LEU A 116 4.11 -8.43 -15.15
C LEU A 116 2.91 -7.48 -15.34
N ILE A 117 2.20 -7.22 -14.26
CA ILE A 117 1.19 -6.17 -14.17
C ILE A 117 1.93 -4.86 -13.87
N GLY A 118 2.19 -4.07 -14.91
CA GLY A 118 2.95 -2.84 -14.80
C GLY A 118 2.34 -1.85 -13.80
N ILE A 119 3.19 -1.29 -12.93
CA ILE A 119 2.89 -0.12 -12.10
C ILE A 119 3.87 0.96 -12.50
N ASN A 120 3.35 2.12 -12.92
CA ASN A 120 4.21 3.23 -13.31
C ASN A 120 5.00 3.75 -12.10
N LYS A 121 6.25 4.17 -12.31
CA LYS A 121 7.11 4.73 -11.25
C LYS A 121 6.46 5.95 -10.57
N SER A 122 5.63 6.72 -11.28
CA SER A 122 4.84 7.82 -10.74
C SER A 122 3.88 7.40 -9.63
N GLU A 123 3.51 6.12 -9.54
CA GLU A 123 2.55 5.63 -8.54
C GLU A 123 3.19 5.41 -7.16
N TYR A 124 4.51 5.54 -7.05
CA TYR A 124 5.22 5.29 -5.79
C TYR A 124 6.50 6.11 -5.57
N ARG A 125 6.96 6.91 -6.55
CA ARG A 125 8.23 7.66 -6.42
C ARG A 125 8.22 8.81 -5.43
N ASP A 126 7.04 9.37 -5.17
CA ASP A 126 6.76 10.46 -4.22
C ASP A 126 6.50 9.94 -2.79
N LEU A 127 6.53 8.63 -2.59
CA LEU A 127 6.28 7.97 -1.31
C LEU A 127 7.61 7.62 -0.65
N TYR A 128 7.99 8.37 0.39
CA TYR A 128 9.27 8.20 1.07
C TYR A 128 9.14 7.55 2.44
N ASN A 129 10.27 7.05 2.95
CA ASN A 129 10.32 6.28 4.19
C ASN A 129 9.29 5.11 4.25
N PRO A 130 9.08 4.34 3.16
CA PRO A 130 8.19 3.19 3.20
C PRO A 130 8.68 2.17 4.22
N LYS A 131 7.74 1.53 4.91
CA LYS A 131 8.01 0.40 5.82
C LYS A 131 7.43 -0.84 5.17
N VAL A 132 8.28 -1.79 4.81
CA VAL A 132 7.82 -3.03 4.14
C VAL A 132 7.73 -4.19 5.12
N GLY A 133 8.69 -4.34 6.03
CA GLY A 133 8.78 -5.50 6.92
C GLY A 133 7.78 -5.52 8.09
N CYS A 134 8.07 -6.35 9.09
CA CYS A 134 7.37 -6.32 10.38
C CYS A 134 8.23 -5.68 11.46
N ILE A 135 7.61 -5.02 12.44
CA ILE A 135 8.28 -4.76 13.72
C ILE A 135 7.79 -5.73 14.79
N LYS A 136 8.76 -6.25 15.56
CA LYS A 136 8.49 -6.93 16.83
C LYS A 136 8.19 -5.85 17.87
N ARG A 137 6.92 -5.63 18.19
CA ARG A 137 6.55 -4.72 19.28
C ARG A 137 6.60 -5.49 20.60
N SER A 138 7.54 -5.09 21.46
CA SER A 138 7.70 -5.47 22.88
C SER A 138 8.48 -6.76 23.22
N LYS A 139 9.25 -6.67 24.32
CA LYS A 139 9.81 -7.81 25.09
C LYS A 139 8.85 -8.27 26.22
N PHE A 140 7.76 -7.54 26.44
CA PHE A 140 6.91 -7.62 27.64
C PHE A 140 5.46 -8.06 27.36
N SER A 141 5.10 -8.38 26.11
CA SER A 141 3.85 -9.07 25.80
C SER A 141 4.12 -10.11 24.72
N ASP A 142 3.38 -11.21 24.76
CA ASP A 142 3.52 -12.29 23.78
C ASP A 142 3.40 -11.72 22.36
N TYR A 143 4.50 -11.86 21.60
CA TYR A 143 4.73 -11.56 20.19
C TYR A 143 3.57 -10.90 19.40
N ILE A 144 3.46 -9.58 19.44
CA ILE A 144 2.63 -8.82 18.49
C ILE A 144 3.52 -8.34 17.34
N TYR A 145 3.46 -9.06 16.22
CA TYR A 145 4.04 -8.59 14.95
C TYR A 145 3.10 -7.57 14.32
N THR A 146 3.56 -6.34 14.10
CA THR A 146 2.84 -5.37 13.24
C THR A 146 3.44 -5.44 11.85
N TRP A 147 2.65 -5.92 10.89
CA TRP A 147 2.98 -5.93 9.47
C TRP A 147 2.68 -4.56 8.87
N TYR A 148 3.66 -3.96 8.19
CA TYR A 148 3.47 -2.68 7.50
C TYR A 148 2.93 -2.85 6.09
N THR A 149 3.02 -4.05 5.51
CA THR A 149 2.43 -4.39 4.22
C THR A 149 1.40 -5.49 4.40
N LYS A 150 0.28 -5.38 3.69
CA LYS A 150 -0.73 -6.43 3.58
C LYS A 150 -1.22 -6.55 2.15
N VAL A 151 -1.63 -7.75 1.77
CA VAL A 151 -2.19 -8.02 0.45
C VAL A 151 -3.55 -8.68 0.63
N PHE A 152 -4.56 -8.12 -0.02
CA PHE A 152 -5.93 -8.60 0.02
C PHE A 152 -6.38 -8.99 -1.38
N TYR A 153 -7.10 -10.11 -1.48
CA TYR A 153 -7.69 -10.57 -2.74
C TYR A 153 -9.18 -10.82 -2.58
N GLN A 154 -9.99 -10.33 -3.53
CA GLN A 154 -11.42 -10.60 -3.65
C GLN A 154 -11.68 -11.37 -4.95
N PRO A 155 -11.99 -12.68 -4.87
CA PRO A 155 -12.21 -13.51 -6.05
C PRO A 155 -13.42 -13.09 -6.90
N GLU A 156 -14.52 -12.65 -6.29
CA GLU A 156 -15.80 -12.42 -6.98
C GLU A 156 -15.72 -11.34 -8.05
N ASN A 157 -14.82 -10.37 -7.88
CA ASN A 157 -14.66 -9.23 -8.79
C ASN A 157 -13.20 -9.04 -9.25
N ASP A 158 -12.33 -10.03 -8.99
CA ASP A 158 -10.89 -10.02 -9.27
C ASP A 158 -10.20 -8.71 -8.85
N TYR A 159 -10.40 -8.31 -7.58
CA TYR A 159 -9.63 -7.22 -6.98
C TYR A 159 -8.45 -7.76 -6.20
N LEU A 160 -7.29 -7.15 -6.42
CA LEU A 160 -6.10 -7.30 -5.61
C LEU A 160 -5.76 -5.92 -5.03
N ILE A 161 -5.53 -5.85 -3.72
CA ILE A 161 -5.18 -4.61 -3.02
C ILE A 161 -3.88 -4.85 -2.26
N ILE A 162 -2.90 -4.00 -2.50
CA ILE A 162 -1.67 -3.93 -1.71
C ILE A 162 -1.79 -2.72 -0.81
N GLU A 163 -1.83 -2.93 0.49
CA GLU A 163 -1.75 -1.90 1.51
C GLU A 163 -0.30 -1.79 2.00
N LEU A 164 0.18 -0.57 2.17
CA LEU A 164 1.44 -0.28 2.86
C LEU A 164 1.29 0.93 3.78
N HIS A 165 1.81 0.82 5.00
CA HIS A 165 1.96 1.92 5.95
C HIS A 165 3.41 2.42 5.91
N GLY A 166 3.61 3.68 5.56
CA GLY A 166 4.92 4.32 5.47
C GLY A 166 5.11 5.41 6.52
N SER A 167 6.39 5.63 6.86
CA SER A 167 6.83 6.64 7.82
C SER A 167 6.19 6.53 9.21
N ASP A 168 6.33 7.56 10.04
CA ASP A 168 5.72 7.72 11.36
C ASP A 168 5.52 9.21 11.70
N GLY A 169 4.88 9.49 12.84
CA GLY A 169 4.65 10.85 13.33
C GLY A 169 3.93 11.73 12.30
N GLY A 170 4.40 12.97 12.13
CA GLY A 170 3.85 13.93 11.18
C GLY A 170 4.02 13.57 9.71
N GLY A 171 4.85 12.58 9.38
CA GLY A 171 5.06 12.09 8.01
C GLY A 171 4.28 10.81 7.68
N ALA A 172 3.51 10.24 8.62
CA ALA A 172 2.86 8.96 8.43
C ALA A 172 1.87 8.96 7.24
N TYR A 173 1.79 7.84 6.52
CA TYR A 173 0.79 7.68 5.46
C TYR A 173 0.46 6.20 5.23
N TYR A 174 -0.73 5.96 4.70
CA TYR A 174 -1.13 4.69 4.12
C TYR A 174 -1.24 4.84 2.61
N VAL A 175 -0.80 3.82 1.88
CA VAL A 175 -1.00 3.72 0.44
C VAL A 175 -1.67 2.41 0.10
N PHE A 176 -2.63 2.48 -0.81
CA PHE A 176 -3.33 1.34 -1.37
C PHE A 176 -3.10 1.33 -2.89
N TRP A 177 -2.41 0.32 -3.40
CA TRP A 177 -2.37 0.05 -4.84
C TRP A 177 -3.45 -0.97 -5.19
N ILE A 178 -4.37 -0.55 -6.05
CA ILE A 178 -5.57 -1.30 -6.39
C ILE A 178 -5.42 -1.84 -7.80
N PHE A 179 -5.66 -3.14 -7.94
CA PHE A 179 -5.69 -3.85 -9.20
C PHE A 179 -7.08 -4.44 -9.40
N LYS A 180 -7.53 -4.48 -10.65
CA LYS A 180 -8.81 -5.06 -11.04
C LYS A 180 -8.66 -5.85 -12.33
N ASN A 181 -9.20 -7.06 -12.37
CA ASN A 181 -9.15 -7.92 -13.54
C ASN A 181 -7.72 -8.12 -14.06
N GLY A 182 -6.74 -8.25 -13.16
CA GLY A 182 -5.31 -8.35 -13.49
C GLY A 182 -4.65 -7.07 -14.02
N ASN A 183 -5.29 -5.91 -13.94
CA ASN A 183 -4.74 -4.63 -14.39
C ASN A 183 -4.57 -3.66 -13.22
N TYR A 184 -3.53 -2.84 -13.24
CA TYR A 184 -3.40 -1.73 -12.31
C TYR A 184 -4.53 -0.71 -12.54
N LEU A 185 -5.27 -0.38 -11.49
CA LEU A 185 -6.41 0.55 -11.56
C LEU A 185 -6.01 1.95 -11.11
N LYS A 186 -5.46 2.07 -9.89
CA LYS A 186 -5.06 3.34 -9.28
C LYS A 186 -4.36 3.13 -7.94
N ARG A 187 -3.81 4.21 -7.40
CA ARG A 187 -3.41 4.33 -5.99
C ARG A 187 -4.35 5.23 -5.21
N VAL A 188 -4.38 5.04 -3.90
CA VAL A 188 -4.98 5.94 -2.92
C VAL A 188 -3.97 6.15 -1.80
N VAL A 189 -3.70 7.41 -1.45
CA VAL A 189 -2.82 7.78 -0.34
C VAL A 189 -3.65 8.50 0.72
N ILE A 190 -3.46 8.12 1.98
CA ILE A 190 -4.19 8.67 3.14
C ILE A 190 -3.18 9.07 4.20
N MET A 191 -3.32 10.28 4.74
CA MET A 191 -2.53 10.76 5.87
C MET A 191 -3.40 10.69 7.14
N PRO A 192 -2.89 10.13 8.24
CA PRO A 192 -3.64 9.90 9.47
C PRO A 192 -3.69 11.10 10.42
#